data_AF-A0A3P7GKQ5-F1
#
_entry.id   AF-A0A3P7GKQ5-F1
#
_cell.length_a   1.000
_cell.length_b   1.000
_cell.length_c   1.000
_cell.angle_alpha   90.00
_cell.angle_beta   90.00
_cell.angle_gamma   90.00
#
_symmetry.space_group_name_H-M   'P 1'
#
loop_
_entity.id
_entity.type
_entity.pdbx_description
1 polymer ?
#
loop_
_entity_poly.entity_id
_entity_poly.type
_entity_poly.pdbx_seq_one_letter_code
_entity_poly.pdbx_strand_id
1 'polypeptide(L)'
;MVPKSPINSGIWTNNNIINMTVKPSTIDIIVHHFGVVINQATGNLEYFNHLIPIDAFAISLDNYQSTFYGTTPNIIQQAIFGRILGTTLQLTYSVQCTDGKYGSNCDLKCTPASINNFHAICVSVVTEMRFICRYANDLIKIFDCIPCPYGLAINQTKCNTPITDPIIYVS
;
A
#
# COMPACT_ATOMS: atom_id res chain seq x y z
N MET A 1 15.95 -19.68 -31.64
CA MET A 1 15.33 -18.85 -30.58
C MET A 1 13.85 -18.75 -30.91
N VAL A 2 12.95 -19.34 -30.10
CA VAL A 2 11.52 -19.03 -30.26
C VAL A 2 11.38 -17.55 -29.89
N PRO A 3 10.85 -16.68 -30.77
CA PRO A 3 10.53 -15.31 -30.39
C PRO A 3 9.68 -15.35 -29.13
N LYS A 4 10.14 -14.73 -28.04
CA LYS A 4 9.33 -14.59 -26.83
C LYS A 4 8.25 -13.56 -27.14
N SER A 5 7.15 -14.01 -27.74
CA SER A 5 5.95 -13.20 -27.84
C SER A 5 5.49 -12.85 -26.42
N PRO A 6 5.10 -11.60 -26.15
CA PRO A 6 4.47 -11.25 -24.88
C PRO A 6 3.29 -12.19 -24.64
N ILE A 7 3.28 -12.84 -23.49
CA ILE A 7 2.08 -13.55 -23.06
C ILE A 7 1.11 -12.45 -22.61
N ASN A 8 -0.02 -12.30 -23.29
CA ASN A 8 -0.95 -11.18 -23.13
C ASN A 8 -2.41 -11.63 -22.93
N SER A 9 -2.63 -12.92 -22.66
CA SER A 9 -3.95 -13.51 -22.45
C SER A 9 -3.91 -14.62 -21.41
N GLY A 10 -5.05 -14.88 -20.76
CA GLY A 10 -5.23 -15.93 -19.75
C GLY A 10 -5.75 -15.38 -18.42
N ILE A 11 -5.97 -16.25 -17.43
CA ILE A 11 -6.56 -15.86 -16.14
C ILE A 11 -5.74 -14.79 -15.39
N TRP A 12 -4.43 -14.80 -15.58
CA TRP A 12 -3.46 -13.86 -15.01
C TRP A 12 -3.53 -12.44 -15.60
N THR A 13 -4.23 -12.23 -16.73
CA THR A 13 -4.51 -10.88 -17.26
C THR A 13 -5.83 -10.29 -16.73
N ASN A 14 -6.57 -11.04 -15.92
CA ASN A 14 -7.80 -10.54 -15.32
C ASN A 14 -7.50 -9.53 -14.20
N ASN A 15 -8.44 -8.63 -13.95
CA ASN A 15 -8.39 -7.77 -12.77
C ASN A 15 -8.58 -8.62 -11.52
N ASN A 16 -7.66 -8.50 -10.57
CA ASN A 16 -7.73 -9.18 -9.28
C ASN A 16 -7.91 -8.14 -8.17
N ILE A 17 -8.83 -8.40 -7.24
CA ILE A 17 -9.08 -7.54 -6.08
C ILE A 17 -8.59 -8.30 -4.83
N ILE A 18 -7.66 -7.69 -4.11
CA ILE A 18 -7.11 -8.23 -2.87
C ILE A 18 -7.54 -7.31 -1.74
N ASN A 19 -8.33 -7.82 -0.80
CA ASN A 19 -8.74 -7.07 0.39
C ASN A 19 -7.70 -7.26 1.49
N MET A 20 -7.18 -6.15 2.01
CA MET A 20 -6.20 -6.13 3.10
C MET A 20 -6.68 -5.22 4.23
N THR A 21 -6.22 -5.47 5.45
CA THR A 21 -6.59 -4.66 6.62
C THR A 21 -6.08 -3.22 6.52
N VAL A 22 -4.91 -3.03 5.93
CA VAL A 22 -4.26 -1.74 5.67
C VAL A 22 -3.56 -1.79 4.32
N LYS A 23 -3.11 -0.64 3.81
CA LYS A 23 -2.34 -0.55 2.57
C LYS A 23 -1.05 -1.41 2.69
N PRO A 24 -0.74 -2.27 1.71
CA PRO A 24 0.55 -2.97 1.68
C PRO A 24 1.71 -2.00 1.40
N SER A 25 2.89 -2.29 1.95
CA SER A 25 4.11 -1.55 1.66
C SER A 25 4.72 -1.93 0.30
N THR A 26 4.52 -3.16 -0.14
CA THR A 26 5.02 -3.68 -1.41
C THR A 26 3.98 -4.52 -2.14
N ILE A 27 4.10 -4.60 -3.46
CA ILE A 27 3.44 -5.63 -4.27
C ILE A 27 4.55 -6.53 -4.82
N ASP A 28 4.54 -7.78 -4.38
CA ASP A 28 5.46 -8.81 -4.84
C ASP A 28 4.71 -9.78 -5.77
N ILE A 29 5.26 -9.99 -6.96
CA ILE A 29 4.70 -10.88 -7.98
C ILE A 29 5.75 -11.94 -8.27
N ILE A 30 5.42 -13.19 -7.97
CA ILE A 30 6.33 -14.32 -8.18
C ILE A 30 5.71 -15.25 -9.21
N VAL A 31 6.37 -15.37 -10.35
CA VAL A 31 5.93 -16.20 -11.46
C VAL A 31 6.59 -17.55 -11.34
N HIS A 32 5.78 -18.60 -11.27
CA HIS A 32 6.23 -19.98 -11.29
C HIS A 32 5.71 -20.68 -12.53
N HIS A 33 6.51 -21.62 -13.04
CA HIS A 33 6.07 -22.58 -14.04
C HIS A 33 5.87 -23.93 -13.35
N PHE A 34 4.70 -24.51 -13.52
CA PHE A 34 4.39 -25.86 -13.04
C PHE A 34 4.27 -26.80 -14.24
N GLY A 35 5.22 -27.73 -14.38
CA GLY A 35 5.16 -28.69 -15.47
C GLY A 35 6.51 -29.31 -15.80
N VAL A 36 6.76 -29.46 -17.10
CA VAL A 36 8.00 -30.03 -17.61
C VAL A 36 9.12 -28.99 -17.61
N VAL A 37 10.31 -29.44 -17.23
CA VAL A 37 11.54 -28.66 -17.30
C VAL A 37 12.52 -29.45 -18.16
N ILE A 38 13.03 -28.79 -19.20
CA ILE A 38 13.90 -29.39 -20.19
C ILE A 38 15.24 -28.69 -20.11
N ASN A 39 16.32 -29.46 -20.00
CA ASN A 39 17.67 -28.95 -20.07
C ASN A 39 17.89 -28.32 -21.46
N GLN A 40 18.14 -27.01 -21.52
CA GLN A 40 18.29 -26.31 -22.79
C GLN A 40 19.50 -26.80 -23.61
N ALA A 41 20.57 -27.27 -22.96
CA ALA A 41 21.79 -27.68 -23.63
C ALA A 41 21.70 -29.10 -24.23
N THR A 42 21.01 -30.02 -23.55
CA THR A 42 20.93 -31.43 -23.95
C THR A 42 19.58 -31.84 -24.54
N GLY A 43 18.52 -31.06 -24.29
CA GLY A 43 17.15 -31.42 -24.63
C GLY A 43 16.52 -32.48 -23.72
N ASN A 44 17.23 -32.94 -22.69
CA ASN A 44 16.73 -33.95 -21.76
C ASN A 44 15.64 -33.37 -20.86
N LEU A 45 14.63 -34.20 -20.58
CA LEU A 45 13.65 -33.93 -19.53
C LEU A 45 14.37 -34.01 -18.17
N GLU A 46 14.49 -32.89 -17.48
CA GLU A 46 15.06 -32.85 -16.12
C GLU A 46 13.99 -33.11 -15.07
N TYR A 47 12.81 -32.50 -15.27
CA TYR A 47 11.70 -32.64 -14.34
C TYR A 47 10.38 -32.80 -15.07
N PHE A 48 9.52 -33.63 -14.50
CA PHE A 48 8.12 -33.77 -14.86
C PHE A 48 7.27 -33.35 -13.66
N ASN A 49 6.23 -32.53 -13.90
CA ASN A 49 5.30 -32.07 -12.85
C ASN A 49 5.99 -31.32 -11.69
N HIS A 50 6.91 -30.41 -12.02
CA HIS A 50 7.69 -29.66 -11.02
C HIS A 50 7.38 -28.16 -11.06
N LEU A 51 7.31 -27.53 -9.89
CA LEU A 51 7.13 -26.10 -9.72
C LEU A 51 8.51 -25.44 -9.66
N ILE A 52 8.83 -24.63 -10.66
CA ILE A 52 10.08 -23.85 -10.70
C ILE A 52 9.78 -22.36 -10.68
N PRO A 53 10.56 -21.55 -9.93
CA PRO A 53 10.48 -20.11 -10.05
C PRO A 53 11.02 -19.67 -11.41
N ILE A 54 10.28 -18.82 -12.10
CA ILE A 54 10.68 -18.22 -13.38
C ILE A 54 11.26 -16.84 -13.14
N ASP A 55 10.48 -15.95 -12.54
CA ASP A 55 10.96 -14.61 -12.23
C ASP A 55 10.18 -14.02 -11.05
N ALA A 56 10.75 -12.99 -10.44
CA ALA A 56 10.15 -12.29 -9.31
C ALA A 56 10.25 -10.78 -9.53
N PHE A 57 9.14 -10.09 -9.30
CA PHE A 57 8.98 -8.65 -9.44
C PHE A 57 8.53 -8.07 -8.11
N ALA A 58 9.02 -6.87 -7.78
CA ALA A 58 8.63 -6.20 -6.55
C ALA A 58 8.55 -4.70 -6.81
N ILE A 59 7.47 -4.07 -6.34
CA ILE A 59 7.33 -2.61 -6.32
C ILE A 59 7.07 -2.12 -4.91
N SER A 60 7.71 -1.00 -4.55
CA SER A 60 7.39 -0.28 -3.32
C SER A 60 6.17 0.61 -3.55
N LEU A 61 5.29 0.64 -2.56
CA LEU A 61 4.12 1.51 -2.49
C LEU A 61 4.32 2.68 -1.54
N ASP A 62 5.54 2.93 -1.04
CA ASP A 62 5.81 4.00 -0.07
C ASP A 62 5.32 5.37 -0.57
N ASN A 63 5.53 5.65 -1.85
CA ASN A 63 5.09 6.91 -2.50
C ASN A 63 3.68 6.84 -3.12
N TYR A 64 3.01 5.70 -3.06
CA TYR A 64 1.66 5.55 -3.62
C TYR A 64 0.62 6.23 -2.71
N GLN A 65 -0.17 7.15 -3.25
CA GLN A 65 -1.27 7.78 -2.53
C GLN A 65 -2.55 6.97 -2.71
N SER A 66 -2.97 6.26 -1.66
CA SER A 66 -4.24 5.54 -1.65
C SER A 66 -5.42 6.48 -1.73
N THR A 67 -6.43 6.07 -2.49
CA THR A 67 -7.68 6.82 -2.66
C THR A 67 -8.76 6.27 -1.74
N PHE A 68 -9.74 7.09 -1.37
CA PHE A 68 -10.85 6.64 -0.53
C PHE A 68 -11.85 5.79 -1.32
N TYR A 69 -12.47 4.80 -0.68
CA TYR A 69 -13.51 3.99 -1.31
C TYR A 69 -14.66 4.86 -1.85
N GLY A 70 -15.13 4.55 -3.06
CA GLY A 70 -16.17 5.34 -3.73
C GLY A 70 -15.67 6.58 -4.46
N THR A 71 -14.38 6.91 -4.36
CA THR A 71 -13.73 7.89 -5.26
C THR A 71 -13.08 7.20 -6.46
N THR A 72 -12.70 7.97 -7.48
CA THR A 72 -11.94 7.43 -8.62
C THR A 72 -10.59 6.89 -8.15
N PRO A 73 -10.26 5.62 -8.40
CA PRO A 73 -8.96 5.06 -8.04
C PRO A 73 -7.82 5.76 -8.77
N ASN A 74 -6.68 5.93 -8.10
CA ASN A 74 -5.44 6.35 -8.75
C ASN A 74 -4.77 5.14 -9.42
N ILE A 75 -5.03 4.95 -10.71
CA ILE A 75 -4.50 3.80 -11.47
C ILE A 75 -3.07 4.09 -11.93
N ILE A 76 -2.16 3.18 -11.61
CA ILE A 76 -0.77 3.23 -12.07
C ILE A 76 -0.55 2.10 -13.08
N GLN A 77 0.06 2.46 -14.21
CA GLN A 77 0.51 1.53 -15.23
C GLN A 77 2.03 1.68 -15.37
N GLN A 78 2.77 0.59 -15.23
CA GLN A 78 4.22 0.63 -15.36
C GLN A 78 4.81 -0.71 -15.83
N ALA A 79 5.94 -0.62 -16.52
CA ALA A 79 6.79 -1.76 -16.84
C ALA A 79 7.75 -2.00 -15.68
N ILE A 80 7.79 -3.22 -15.16
CA ILE A 80 8.70 -3.63 -14.08
C ILE A 80 9.57 -4.81 -14.51
N PHE A 81 10.77 -4.89 -13.96
CA PHE A 81 11.79 -5.86 -14.34
C PHE A 81 11.94 -6.96 -13.30
N GLY A 82 12.06 -8.18 -13.78
CA GLY A 82 12.25 -9.36 -12.97
C GLY A 82 13.66 -9.47 -12.42
N ARG A 83 13.79 -10.00 -11.21
CA ARG A 83 15.05 -10.09 -10.45
C ARG A 83 15.87 -11.35 -10.77
N ILE A 84 15.27 -12.39 -11.34
CA ILE A 84 15.93 -13.68 -11.60
C ILE A 84 16.38 -13.76 -13.06
N LEU A 85 15.46 -13.52 -14.00
CA LEU A 85 15.72 -13.67 -15.44
C LEU A 85 15.70 -12.34 -16.22
N GLY A 86 15.45 -11.21 -15.54
CA GLY A 86 15.40 -9.90 -16.18
C GLY A 86 14.23 -9.72 -17.14
N THR A 87 13.16 -10.50 -16.96
CA THR A 87 11.95 -10.38 -17.79
C THR A 87 11.20 -9.08 -17.50
N THR A 88 10.28 -8.68 -18.38
CA THR A 88 9.47 -7.45 -18.19
C THR A 88 8.02 -7.81 -17.97
N LEU A 89 7.42 -7.26 -16.92
CA LEU A 89 5.99 -7.35 -16.63
C LEU A 89 5.34 -5.97 -16.78
N GLN A 90 4.26 -5.90 -17.55
CA GLN A 90 3.40 -4.71 -17.62
C GLN A 90 2.35 -4.81 -16.52
N LEU A 91 2.52 -4.04 -15.45
CA LEU A 91 1.65 -4.08 -14.28
C LEU A 91 0.72 -2.87 -14.26
N THR A 92 -0.58 -3.12 -14.09
CA THR A 92 -1.60 -2.11 -13.78
C THR A 92 -2.16 -2.38 -12.39
N TYR A 93 -2.15 -1.39 -11.52
CA TYR A 93 -2.67 -1.53 -10.15
C TYR A 93 -3.23 -0.23 -9.59
N SER A 94 -4.07 -0.34 -8.56
CA SER A 94 -4.52 0.75 -7.71
C SER A 94 -4.76 0.25 -6.29
N VAL A 95 -4.70 1.14 -5.30
CA VAL A 95 -5.02 0.84 -3.91
C VAL A 95 -6.07 1.84 -3.41
N GLN A 96 -7.14 1.28 -2.84
CA GLN A 96 -8.24 2.04 -2.24
C GLN A 96 -8.43 1.67 -0.78
N CYS A 97 -8.59 2.67 0.07
CA CYS A 97 -8.94 2.50 1.47
C CYS A 97 -10.42 2.12 1.58
N THR A 98 -10.70 0.97 2.17
CA THR A 98 -12.06 0.45 2.42
C THR A 98 -12.42 0.54 3.91
N ASP A 99 -13.64 0.15 4.29
CA ASP A 99 -14.11 0.10 5.68
C ASP A 99 -14.02 1.45 6.42
N GLY A 100 -14.28 2.55 5.71
CA GLY A 100 -14.24 3.90 6.28
C GLY A 100 -12.86 4.32 6.81
N LYS A 101 -11.78 3.72 6.28
CA LYS A 101 -10.41 4.07 6.66
C LYS A 101 -9.84 5.19 5.79
N TYR A 102 -8.91 5.92 6.37
CA TYR A 102 -8.25 7.10 5.81
C TYR A 102 -6.73 7.03 5.98
N GLY A 103 -6.06 8.07 5.49
CA GLY A 103 -4.62 8.22 5.58
C GLY A 103 -3.87 7.50 4.45
N SER A 104 -2.60 7.85 4.30
CA SER A 104 -1.72 7.30 3.27
C SER A 104 -1.55 5.78 3.37
N ASN A 105 -1.78 5.19 4.56
CA ASN A 105 -1.67 3.77 4.82
C ASN A 105 -3.04 3.06 4.94
N CYS A 106 -4.15 3.76 4.72
CA CYS A 106 -5.50 3.21 4.90
C CYS A 106 -5.70 2.57 6.30
N ASP A 107 -5.11 3.17 7.33
CA ASP A 107 -5.10 2.64 8.69
C ASP A 107 -5.82 3.56 9.68
N LEU A 108 -6.24 4.76 9.27
CA LEU A 108 -6.87 5.72 10.17
C LEU A 108 -8.39 5.57 10.18
N LYS A 109 -8.98 5.35 11.37
CA LYS A 109 -10.42 5.54 11.60
C LYS A 109 -10.66 6.92 12.18
N CYS A 110 -11.56 7.69 11.57
CA CYS A 110 -11.71 9.11 11.86
C CYS A 110 -13.13 9.46 12.30
N THR A 111 -13.24 10.36 13.27
CA THR A 111 -14.49 10.96 13.72
C THR A 111 -14.37 12.49 13.70
N PRO A 112 -15.42 13.24 13.36
CA PRO A 112 -15.42 14.70 13.50
C PRO A 112 -15.09 15.14 14.94
N ALA A 113 -14.33 16.22 15.07
CA ALA A 113 -14.06 16.83 16.37
C ALA A 113 -15.32 17.53 16.91
N SER A 114 -15.54 17.49 18.23
CA SER A 114 -16.79 17.98 18.83
C SER A 114 -17.03 19.48 18.63
N ILE A 115 -15.97 20.28 18.50
CA ILE A 115 -16.03 21.74 18.41
C ILE A 115 -16.11 22.23 16.96
N ASN A 116 -15.53 21.47 16.01
CA ASN A 116 -15.48 21.88 14.62
C ASN A 116 -15.44 20.63 13.72
N ASN A 117 -16.51 20.42 12.95
CA ASN A 117 -16.66 19.27 12.05
C ASN A 117 -15.67 19.26 10.87
N PHE A 118 -14.97 20.37 10.60
CA PHE A 118 -13.87 20.41 9.63
C PHE A 118 -12.55 19.85 10.20
N HIS A 119 -12.48 19.58 11.50
CA HIS A 119 -11.39 18.85 12.12
C HIS A 119 -11.82 17.39 12.37
N ALA A 120 -10.90 16.46 12.16
CA ALA A 120 -11.10 15.04 12.38
C ALA A 120 -10.11 14.54 13.42
N ILE A 121 -10.60 13.73 14.34
CA ILE A 121 -9.78 12.94 15.24
C ILE A 121 -9.67 11.56 14.64
N CYS A 122 -8.45 11.17 14.32
CA CYS A 122 -8.17 9.89 13.70
C CYS A 122 -7.33 9.01 14.62
N VAL A 123 -7.58 7.71 14.59
CA VAL A 123 -6.79 6.71 15.33
C VAL A 123 -6.31 5.65 14.34
N SER A 124 -5.01 5.38 14.34
CA SER A 124 -4.45 4.26 13.57
C SER A 124 -4.92 2.95 14.17
N VAL A 125 -5.54 2.09 13.37
CA VAL A 125 -5.96 0.74 13.79
C VAL A 125 -4.79 -0.23 13.97
N VAL A 126 -3.57 0.18 13.57
CA VAL A 126 -2.35 -0.62 13.68
C VAL A 126 -1.54 -0.21 14.90
N THR A 127 -1.36 1.09 15.11
CA THR A 127 -0.45 1.63 16.15
C THR A 127 -1.18 2.23 17.34
N GLU A 128 -2.50 2.37 17.28
CA GLU A 128 -3.34 3.11 18.24
C GLU A 128 -2.97 4.61 18.39
N MET A 129 -2.01 5.09 17.60
CA MET A 129 -1.58 6.48 17.60
C MET A 129 -2.73 7.38 17.14
N ARG A 130 -2.89 8.49 17.86
CA ARG A 130 -3.89 9.51 17.53
C ARG A 130 -3.33 10.54 16.59
N PHE A 131 -4.16 11.00 15.67
CA PHE A 131 -3.85 12.02 14.69
C PHE A 131 -4.94 13.09 14.73
N ILE A 132 -4.52 14.34 14.52
CA ILE A 132 -5.44 15.42 14.15
C ILE A 132 -5.38 15.58 12.64
N CYS A 133 -6.52 15.58 11.97
CA CYS A 133 -6.62 15.77 10.53
C CYS A 133 -7.69 16.82 10.20
N ARG A 134 -7.82 17.16 8.92
CA ARG A 134 -8.84 18.08 8.40
C ARG A 134 -9.73 17.38 7.40
N TYR A 135 -11.03 17.58 7.52
CA TYR A 135 -11.98 17.20 6.47
C TYR A 135 -11.93 18.22 5.32
N ALA A 136 -12.10 17.73 4.11
CA ALA A 136 -12.44 18.56 2.97
C ALA A 136 -13.89 19.06 3.08
N ASN A 137 -14.25 20.02 2.23
CA ASN A 137 -15.60 20.59 2.21
C ASN A 137 -16.70 19.55 1.94
N ASP A 138 -16.35 18.44 1.28
CA ASP A 138 -17.26 17.32 1.05
C ASP A 138 -17.50 16.44 2.29
N LEU A 139 -16.74 16.66 3.38
CA LEU A 139 -16.72 15.85 4.61
C LEU A 139 -16.44 14.36 4.37
N ILE A 140 -15.99 13.99 3.17
CA ILE A 140 -15.66 12.62 2.79
C ILE A 140 -14.15 12.45 2.80
N LYS A 141 -13.40 13.43 2.27
CA LYS A 141 -11.93 13.35 2.21
C LYS A 141 -11.31 13.92 3.46
N ILE A 142 -10.19 13.33 3.87
CA ILE A 142 -9.37 13.79 4.99
C ILE A 142 -7.95 14.06 4.49
N PHE A 143 -7.35 15.15 4.95
CA PHE A 143 -5.97 15.56 4.64
C PHE A 143 -5.30 16.18 5.88
N ASP A 144 -4.02 16.54 5.77
CA ASP A 144 -3.19 17.14 6.83
C ASP A 144 -3.22 16.38 8.17
N CYS A 145 -3.10 15.05 8.12
CA CYS A 145 -3.05 14.23 9.32
C CYS A 145 -1.70 14.35 10.05
N ILE A 146 -1.72 14.96 11.23
CA ILE A 146 -0.54 15.16 12.09
C ILE A 146 -0.60 14.18 13.27
N PRO A 147 0.44 13.37 13.51
CA PRO A 147 0.50 12.49 14.67
C PRO A 147 0.61 13.30 15.97
N CYS A 148 -0.15 12.90 16.98
CA CYS A 148 -0.18 13.53 18.30
C CYS A 148 0.38 12.58 19.36
N PRO A 149 1.72 12.44 19.47
CA PRO A 149 2.35 11.50 20.40
C PRO A 149 2.04 11.79 21.88
N TYR A 150 1.78 13.07 22.21
CA TYR A 150 1.42 13.51 23.57
C TYR A 150 -0.10 13.62 23.78
N GLY A 151 -0.89 13.04 22.88
CA GLY A 151 -2.35 13.11 22.90
C GLY A 151 -2.91 14.41 22.31
N LEU A 152 -4.23 14.55 22.41
CA LEU A 152 -5.00 15.64 21.82
C LEU A 152 -5.25 16.72 22.86
N ALA A 153 -5.26 17.98 22.42
CA ALA A 153 -5.73 19.09 23.24
C ALA A 153 -7.22 18.94 23.57
N ILE A 154 -7.66 19.55 24.67
CA ILE A 154 -9.05 19.49 25.15
C ILE A 154 -10.04 19.93 24.05
N ASN A 155 -9.65 20.91 23.23
CA ASN A 155 -10.47 21.41 22.14
C ASN A 155 -10.48 20.52 20.89
N GLN A 156 -9.68 19.45 20.86
CA GLN A 156 -9.58 18.49 19.76
C GLN A 156 -9.26 19.10 18.39
N THR A 157 -8.64 20.29 18.35
CA THR A 157 -8.20 20.92 17.09
C THR A 157 -6.69 20.90 16.90
N LYS A 158 -5.92 20.48 17.90
CA LYS A 158 -4.46 20.41 17.88
C LYS A 158 -3.92 19.30 18.78
N CYS A 159 -2.66 18.93 18.56
CA CYS A 159 -1.93 18.04 19.46
C CYS A 159 -1.52 18.76 20.74
N ASN A 160 -1.35 18.02 21.83
CA ASN A 160 -0.60 18.51 22.99
C ASN A 160 0.89 18.61 22.63
N THR A 161 1.55 19.62 23.17
CA THR A 161 3.00 19.78 23.10
C THR A 161 3.66 19.12 24.31
N PRO A 162 4.91 18.64 24.21
CA PRO A 162 5.64 18.14 25.37
C PRO A 162 5.74 19.23 26.45
N ILE A 163 5.64 18.85 27.72
CA ILE A 163 5.98 19.73 28.83
C ILE A 163 7.50 19.85 28.85
N THR A 164 8.04 20.91 28.26
CA THR A 164 9.45 21.25 28.41
C THR A 164 9.62 22.04 29.70
N ASP A 165 9.57 21.39 30.85
CA ASP A 165 10.15 21.99 32.04
C ASP A 165 11.68 21.98 31.82
N PRO A 166 12.37 23.13 31.85
CA PRO A 166 13.81 23.13 31.76
C PRO A 166 14.37 22.34 32.94
N ILE A 167 15.08 21.24 32.64
CA ILE A 167 15.93 20.57 33.63
C ILE A 167 17.04 21.56 33.95
N ILE A 168 16.88 22.32 35.03
CA ILE A 168 17.96 23.16 35.57
C ILE A 168 19.00 22.20 36.12
N TYR A 169 20.11 22.03 35.39
CA TYR A 169 21.31 21.44 35.95
C TYR A 169 21.88 22.44 36.95
N VAL A 170 21.73 22.14 38.24
CA VAL A 170 22.48 22.81 39.29
C VAL A 170 23.84 22.11 39.35
N SER A 171 24.87 22.75 38.81
CA SER A 171 26.28 22.39 39.01
C SER A 171 26.78 22.94 40.33
#